data_AF-A0A2N1Q7P2-F1
#
_entry.id   AF-A0A2N1Q7P2-F1
#
_cell.length_a   1.000
_cell.length_b   1.000
_cell.length_c   1.000
_cell.angle_alpha   90.00
_cell.angle_beta   90.00
_cell.angle_gamma   90.00
#
_symmetry.space_group_name_H-M   'P 1'
#
loop_
_entity.id
_entity.type
_entity.pdbx_description
1 polymer ?
#
loop_
_entity_poly.entity_id
_entity_poly.type
_entity_poly.pdbx_seq_one_letter_code
_entity_poly.pdbx_strand_id
1 'polypeptide(L)'
;SIIDQKNDQSYKMIPMPALNQSDDLTELTVVANFAEVYLAKEGYQGLIGINFLEKIQIPTLPSIYGAILAGVDYILMGAGIPARMPQVISDLSDNQDTSIPIKIAEDGNNEPSLSNFSPTRFANGEKLIKHKRPKFLAIVSSATLAQHLNRSSFGSPDGFVVEAPIAGGHNAPPRGKTNYNENGEPIYGLRDEIDIEAIHNIGLPFWLAGGYGDKSQLDKALSYGASGVQVGTAFAFCDESGFESSLKSRMLDAIRKNEVHVKTDPLASPTGFPFKVVNLNGTIGIKETGDSRPRICDLGYLREPYRKENGQIGYRCPSEPEEDYLKKGGKIEDTFGRRCLCNGLLSAIGLEQHRKDGSKELPLITAGDDLKYILKFVEKGKTSYSALDVLTHLLGQRPVLKAI
;
A
#
# COMPACT_ATOMS: atom_id res chain seq x y z
N SER A 1 -12.21 -14.15 13.51
CA SER A 1 -12.16 -14.06 12.04
C SER A 1 -11.68 -15.40 11.48
N ILE A 2 -11.65 -15.61 10.16
CA ILE A 2 -11.04 -16.81 9.53
C ILE A 2 -9.56 -17.00 9.96
N ILE A 3 -8.90 -15.93 10.45
CA ILE A 3 -7.55 -15.94 11.01
C ILE A 3 -7.49 -16.69 12.37
N ASP A 4 -8.60 -16.81 13.10
CA ASP A 4 -8.64 -17.47 14.42
C ASP A 4 -8.84 -18.98 14.33
N GLN A 5 -9.27 -19.50 13.17
CA GLN A 5 -9.24 -20.94 12.90
C GLN A 5 -7.86 -21.32 12.40
N LYS A 6 -6.91 -21.44 13.33
CA LYS A 6 -5.59 -22.03 13.04
C LYS A 6 -5.76 -23.47 12.60
N ASN A 7 -5.89 -23.66 11.29
CA ASN A 7 -5.56 -24.92 10.67
C ASN A 7 -4.03 -25.00 10.68
N ASP A 8 -3.45 -25.89 11.48
CA ASP A 8 -1.99 -26.05 11.64
C ASP A 8 -1.31 -26.60 10.36
N GLN A 9 -2.04 -26.75 9.26
CA GLN A 9 -1.51 -27.16 7.97
C GLN A 9 -0.92 -25.97 7.21
N SER A 10 0.31 -26.13 6.71
CA SER A 10 0.93 -25.13 5.85
C SER A 10 0.21 -25.01 4.51
N TYR A 11 -0.07 -23.78 4.11
CA TYR A 11 -0.55 -23.50 2.75
C TYR A 11 0.55 -23.77 1.72
N LYS A 12 0.16 -24.27 0.55
CA LYS A 12 1.07 -24.43 -0.58
C LYS A 12 1.47 -23.06 -1.12
N MET A 13 2.76 -22.85 -1.37
CA MET A 13 3.25 -21.64 -2.03
C MET A 13 2.68 -21.52 -3.44
N ILE A 14 2.20 -20.32 -3.76
CA ILE A 14 1.71 -19.97 -5.10
C ILE A 14 2.88 -19.55 -6.00
N PRO A 15 2.80 -19.76 -7.32
CA PRO A 15 3.78 -19.20 -8.24
C PRO A 15 3.82 -17.67 -8.12
N MET A 16 5.02 -17.09 -8.20
CA MET A 16 5.14 -15.63 -8.15
C MET A 16 4.54 -14.99 -9.41
N PRO A 17 3.84 -13.84 -9.30
CA PRO A 17 3.27 -13.15 -10.46
C PRO A 17 4.30 -12.85 -11.55
N ALA A 18 3.91 -13.12 -12.80
CA ALA A 18 4.68 -12.83 -14.00
C ALA A 18 3.73 -12.37 -15.12
N LEU A 19 4.25 -11.62 -16.10
CA LEU A 19 3.49 -11.10 -17.24
C LEU A 19 2.68 -12.18 -17.97
N ASN A 20 3.29 -13.34 -18.17
CA ASN A 20 2.63 -14.54 -18.68
C ASN A 20 2.38 -15.48 -17.50
N GLN A 21 1.27 -15.31 -16.80
CA GLN A 21 0.84 -16.17 -15.70
C GLN A 21 -0.17 -17.22 -16.17
N SER A 22 -0.31 -18.31 -15.40
CA SER A 22 -1.32 -19.32 -15.67
C SER A 22 -2.73 -18.81 -15.41
N ASP A 23 -3.70 -19.47 -16.01
CA ASP A 23 -5.12 -19.21 -15.76
C ASP A 23 -5.44 -19.45 -14.26
N ASP A 24 -4.92 -20.52 -13.65
CA ASP A 24 -5.04 -20.78 -12.19
C ASP A 24 -4.58 -19.61 -11.31
N LEU A 25 -3.44 -18.98 -11.61
CA LEU A 25 -2.93 -17.85 -10.81
C LEU A 25 -3.79 -16.60 -11.03
N THR A 26 -4.30 -16.43 -12.24
CA THR A 26 -5.24 -15.36 -12.58
C THR A 26 -6.54 -15.53 -11.81
N GLU A 27 -7.11 -16.74 -11.81
CA GLU A 27 -8.30 -17.08 -11.03
C GLU A 27 -8.12 -16.88 -9.55
N LEU A 28 -7.01 -17.38 -9.00
CA LEU A 28 -6.70 -17.18 -7.59
C LEU A 28 -6.59 -15.70 -7.22
N THR A 29 -6.01 -14.87 -8.09
CA THR A 29 -5.88 -13.43 -7.87
C THR A 29 -7.26 -12.74 -7.87
N VAL A 30 -8.14 -13.11 -8.81
CA VAL A 30 -9.53 -12.61 -8.85
C VAL A 30 -10.27 -13.02 -7.57
N VAL A 31 -10.23 -14.29 -7.20
CA VAL A 31 -10.93 -14.82 -6.02
C VAL A 31 -10.41 -14.22 -4.73
N ALA A 32 -9.09 -14.01 -4.59
CA ALA A 32 -8.53 -13.39 -3.39
C ALA A 32 -9.06 -11.97 -3.19
N ASN A 33 -9.06 -11.14 -4.23
CA ASN A 33 -9.58 -9.77 -4.13
C ASN A 33 -11.10 -9.70 -3.99
N PHE A 34 -11.81 -10.65 -4.61
CA PHE A 34 -13.24 -10.83 -4.36
C PHE A 34 -13.51 -11.13 -2.89
N ALA A 35 -12.79 -12.10 -2.30
CA ALA A 35 -12.99 -12.52 -0.93
C ALA A 35 -12.72 -11.39 0.07
N GLU A 36 -11.64 -10.62 -0.11
CA GLU A 36 -11.33 -9.47 0.74
C GLU A 36 -12.47 -8.44 0.77
N VAL A 37 -12.98 -8.05 -0.40
CA VAL A 37 -14.08 -7.08 -0.49
C VAL A 37 -15.41 -7.69 0.00
N TYR A 38 -15.69 -8.93 -0.37
CA TYR A 38 -16.93 -9.62 0.02
C TYR A 38 -17.03 -9.75 1.54
N LEU A 39 -15.97 -10.23 2.20
CA LEU A 39 -15.91 -10.38 3.65
C LEU A 39 -15.96 -9.02 4.37
N ALA A 40 -15.32 -7.98 3.82
CA ALA A 40 -15.40 -6.64 4.38
C ALA A 40 -16.84 -6.05 4.34
N LYS A 41 -17.68 -6.50 3.40
CA LYS A 41 -19.09 -6.09 3.29
C LYS A 41 -20.05 -7.01 4.03
N GLU A 42 -19.60 -8.16 4.52
CA GLU A 42 -20.46 -9.16 5.14
C GLU A 42 -21.11 -8.63 6.42
N GLY A 43 -22.43 -8.45 6.38
CA GLY A 43 -23.21 -7.94 7.52
C GLY A 43 -23.21 -6.41 7.68
N TYR A 44 -22.68 -5.65 6.70
CA TYR A 44 -22.61 -4.19 6.78
C TYR A 44 -23.06 -3.50 5.49
N GLN A 45 -23.62 -2.29 5.62
CA GLN A 45 -24.04 -1.42 4.51
C GLN A 45 -23.09 -0.23 4.29
N GLY A 46 -21.92 -0.26 4.93
CA GLY A 46 -20.89 0.77 4.79
C GLY A 46 -20.25 0.75 3.39
N LEU A 47 -19.62 1.87 3.02
CA LEU A 47 -18.83 1.95 1.80
C LEU A 47 -17.50 1.23 2.01
N ILE A 48 -17.12 0.33 1.10
CA ILE A 48 -15.85 -0.38 1.15
C ILE A 48 -14.95 0.07 0.00
N GLY A 49 -13.71 0.41 0.35
CA GLY A 49 -12.66 0.73 -0.60
C GLY A 49 -11.53 -0.30 -0.56
N ILE A 50 -10.86 -0.52 -1.69
CA ILE A 50 -9.63 -1.30 -1.77
C ILE A 50 -8.49 -0.41 -2.28
N ASN A 51 -7.30 -0.54 -1.67
CA ASN A 51 -6.12 0.21 -2.06
C ASN A 51 -5.13 -0.70 -2.81
N PHE A 52 -4.76 -0.32 -4.02
CA PHE A 52 -3.73 -0.96 -4.81
C PHE A 52 -2.47 -0.09 -4.89
N LEU A 53 -1.33 -0.72 -5.19
CA LEU A 53 -0.05 -0.06 -5.32
C LEU A 53 0.39 -0.06 -6.79
N GLU A 54 0.61 1.11 -7.40
CA GLU A 54 1.06 1.22 -8.81
C GLU A 54 2.41 0.52 -9.04
N LYS A 55 3.18 0.24 -7.96
CA LYS A 55 4.41 -0.57 -8.05
C LYS A 55 4.17 -2.07 -8.24
N ILE A 56 2.96 -2.57 -7.99
CA ILE A 56 2.61 -3.99 -8.13
C ILE A 56 1.73 -4.14 -9.38
N GLN A 57 2.31 -3.90 -10.56
CA GLN A 57 1.55 -3.80 -11.81
C GLN A 57 1.03 -5.14 -12.32
N ILE A 58 1.80 -6.22 -12.17
CA ILE A 58 1.50 -7.52 -12.78
C ILE A 58 0.10 -8.05 -12.40
N PRO A 59 -0.28 -8.17 -11.11
CA PRO A 59 -1.59 -8.67 -10.72
C PRO A 59 -2.69 -7.60 -10.73
N THR A 60 -2.43 -6.36 -11.17
CA THR A 60 -3.37 -5.23 -11.00
C THR A 60 -4.72 -5.50 -11.66
N LEU A 61 -4.74 -5.93 -12.93
CA LEU A 61 -5.98 -6.13 -13.68
C LEU A 61 -6.89 -7.21 -13.08
N PRO A 62 -6.44 -8.45 -12.83
CA PRO A 62 -7.28 -9.45 -12.19
C PRO A 62 -7.69 -9.05 -10.75
N SER A 63 -6.84 -8.31 -10.04
CA SER A 63 -7.17 -7.84 -8.69
C SER A 63 -8.32 -6.83 -8.70
N ILE A 64 -8.28 -5.84 -9.59
CA ILE A 64 -9.36 -4.87 -9.77
C ILE A 64 -10.65 -5.58 -10.17
N TYR A 65 -10.58 -6.53 -11.10
CA TYR A 65 -11.77 -7.26 -11.53
C TYR A 65 -12.41 -8.05 -10.39
N GLY A 66 -11.63 -8.76 -9.57
CA GLY A 66 -12.13 -9.44 -8.37
C GLY A 66 -12.83 -8.51 -7.39
N ALA A 67 -12.26 -7.33 -7.14
CA ALA A 67 -12.88 -6.32 -6.29
C ALA A 67 -14.20 -5.77 -6.87
N ILE A 68 -14.27 -5.56 -8.19
CA ILE A 68 -15.50 -5.14 -8.90
C ILE A 68 -16.59 -6.21 -8.81
N LEU A 69 -16.23 -7.49 -8.97
CA LEU A 69 -17.15 -8.62 -8.84
C LEU A 69 -17.81 -8.66 -7.46
N ALA A 70 -17.05 -8.34 -6.40
CA ALA A 70 -17.53 -8.25 -5.02
C ALA A 70 -18.28 -6.93 -4.71
N GLY A 71 -18.38 -6.02 -5.68
CA GLY A 71 -19.10 -4.76 -5.55
C GLY A 71 -18.39 -3.75 -4.68
N VAL A 72 -17.07 -3.61 -4.80
CA VAL A 72 -16.30 -2.54 -4.14
C VAL A 72 -16.86 -1.16 -4.49
N ASP A 73 -16.84 -0.20 -3.55
CA ASP A 73 -17.35 1.16 -3.77
C ASP A 73 -16.26 2.13 -4.25
N TYR A 74 -15.03 1.94 -3.74
CA TYR A 74 -13.87 2.76 -4.07
C TYR A 74 -12.65 1.92 -4.42
N ILE A 75 -11.91 2.35 -5.42
CA ILE A 75 -10.55 1.89 -5.68
C ILE A 75 -9.61 3.07 -5.45
N LEU A 76 -8.58 2.85 -4.63
CA LEU A 76 -7.54 3.81 -4.34
C LEU A 76 -6.23 3.31 -4.93
N MET A 77 -5.41 4.21 -5.47
CA MET A 77 -4.08 3.81 -5.95
C MET A 77 -3.05 4.93 -5.83
N GLY A 78 -1.86 4.57 -5.35
CA GLY A 78 -0.72 5.47 -5.14
C GLY A 78 0.63 4.83 -5.49
N ALA A 79 1.72 5.46 -5.00
CA ALA A 79 3.12 5.05 -5.25
C ALA A 79 3.55 4.98 -6.73
N GLY A 80 2.95 5.82 -7.56
CA GLY A 80 3.23 5.93 -8.99
C GLY A 80 2.27 6.91 -9.65
N ILE A 81 2.10 6.79 -10.98
CA ILE A 81 1.21 7.65 -11.76
C ILE A 81 0.11 6.75 -12.37
N PRO A 82 -1.03 6.56 -11.69
CA PRO A 82 -2.07 5.62 -12.10
C PRO A 82 -2.99 6.20 -13.19
N ALA A 83 -2.43 6.82 -14.23
CA ALA A 83 -3.16 7.61 -15.22
C ALA A 83 -4.19 6.80 -16.03
N ARG A 84 -4.00 5.47 -16.15
CA ARG A 84 -4.88 4.56 -16.90
C ARG A 84 -6.03 3.98 -16.07
N MET A 85 -5.97 4.09 -14.75
CA MET A 85 -6.95 3.44 -13.87
C MET A 85 -8.39 3.86 -14.11
N PRO A 86 -8.73 5.13 -14.41
CA PRO A 86 -10.11 5.50 -14.72
C PRO A 86 -10.70 4.72 -15.90
N GLN A 87 -9.94 4.53 -16.98
CA GLN A 87 -10.35 3.71 -18.12
C GLN A 87 -10.44 2.23 -17.75
N VAL A 88 -9.39 1.66 -17.15
CA VAL A 88 -9.33 0.24 -16.75
C VAL A 88 -10.53 -0.15 -15.88
N ILE A 89 -10.86 0.68 -14.89
CA ILE A 89 -11.99 0.45 -13.98
C ILE A 89 -13.32 0.49 -14.75
N SER A 90 -13.45 1.41 -15.71
CA SER A 90 -14.65 1.52 -16.55
C SER A 90 -14.80 0.32 -17.48
N ASP A 91 -13.72 -0.07 -18.18
CA ASP A 91 -13.67 -1.23 -19.07
C ASP A 91 -14.07 -2.50 -18.33
N LEU A 92 -13.42 -2.78 -17.20
CA LEU A 92 -13.68 -3.99 -16.40
C LEU A 92 -15.09 -4.01 -15.81
N SER A 93 -15.64 -2.86 -15.41
CA SER A 93 -17.03 -2.77 -14.94
C SER A 93 -18.05 -3.07 -16.04
N ASP A 94 -17.68 -2.75 -17.28
CA ASP A 94 -18.45 -3.02 -18.49
C ASP A 94 -18.11 -4.38 -19.13
N ASN A 95 -17.29 -5.20 -18.47
CA ASN A 95 -16.80 -6.50 -18.95
C ASN A 95 -16.01 -6.43 -20.26
N GLN A 96 -15.34 -5.31 -20.51
CA GLN A 96 -14.46 -5.12 -21.66
C GLN A 96 -13.05 -5.58 -21.34
N ASP A 97 -12.40 -6.16 -22.34
CA ASP A 97 -10.98 -6.50 -22.29
C ASP A 97 -10.15 -5.21 -22.17
N THR A 98 -9.12 -5.24 -21.32
CA THR A 98 -8.27 -4.06 -21.10
C THR A 98 -6.82 -4.44 -20.90
N SER A 99 -5.94 -3.44 -20.98
CA SER A 99 -4.51 -3.62 -20.84
C SER A 99 -3.80 -2.42 -20.23
N ILE A 100 -2.69 -2.70 -19.54
CA ILE A 100 -1.80 -1.69 -18.99
C ILE A 100 -0.35 -1.95 -19.42
N PRO A 101 0.43 -0.90 -19.72
CA PRO A 101 1.85 -1.03 -19.94
C PRO A 101 2.55 -1.38 -18.64
N ILE A 102 3.47 -2.32 -18.72
CA ILE A 102 4.31 -2.76 -17.61
C ILE A 102 5.67 -2.08 -17.73
N LYS A 103 6.10 -1.45 -16.64
CA LYS A 103 7.43 -0.84 -16.57
C LYS A 103 8.48 -1.93 -16.49
N ILE A 104 9.38 -1.95 -17.48
CA ILE A 104 10.55 -2.82 -17.51
C ILE A 104 11.79 -1.98 -17.20
N ALA A 105 12.64 -2.46 -16.30
CA ALA A 105 13.91 -1.84 -15.95
C ALA A 105 14.86 -1.90 -17.15
N GLU A 106 15.57 -0.80 -17.40
CA GLU A 106 16.61 -0.68 -18.45
C GLU A 106 16.10 -0.99 -19.87
N ASP A 107 14.81 -0.76 -20.14
CA ASP A 107 14.16 -1.21 -21.39
C ASP A 107 14.45 -0.37 -22.64
N GLY A 108 15.30 0.66 -22.55
CA GLY A 108 15.73 1.47 -23.69
C GLY A 108 14.57 2.04 -24.52
N ASN A 109 14.59 1.79 -25.83
CA ASN A 109 13.56 2.20 -26.80
C ASN A 109 12.66 1.03 -27.25
N ASN A 110 12.53 -0.03 -26.45
CA ASN A 110 11.67 -1.16 -26.80
C ASN A 110 10.18 -0.78 -26.75
N GLU A 111 9.36 -1.50 -27.52
CA GLU A 111 7.91 -1.40 -27.42
C GLU A 111 7.43 -1.77 -26.01
N PRO A 112 6.46 -1.04 -25.44
CA PRO A 112 5.94 -1.34 -24.10
C PRO A 112 5.38 -2.75 -24.03
N SER A 113 5.82 -3.53 -23.05
CA SER A 113 5.16 -4.80 -22.74
C SER A 113 3.84 -4.55 -22.04
N LEU A 114 2.79 -5.24 -22.46
CA LEU A 114 1.44 -5.05 -21.94
C LEU A 114 1.03 -6.23 -21.04
N SER A 115 0.44 -5.92 -19.89
CA SER A 115 -0.38 -6.87 -19.14
C SER A 115 -1.81 -6.75 -19.65
N ASN A 116 -2.43 -7.87 -19.99
CA ASN A 116 -3.77 -7.93 -20.57
C ASN A 116 -4.69 -8.73 -19.65
N PHE A 117 -5.96 -8.33 -19.59
CA PHE A 117 -6.99 -9.11 -18.91
C PHE A 117 -8.29 -9.07 -19.70
N SER A 118 -8.95 -10.21 -19.77
CA SER A 118 -10.19 -10.40 -20.51
C SER A 118 -11.27 -10.97 -19.58
N PRO A 119 -12.25 -10.16 -19.14
CA PRO A 119 -13.40 -10.65 -18.39
C PRO A 119 -14.15 -11.76 -19.13
N THR A 120 -14.24 -11.66 -20.46
CA THR A 120 -14.92 -12.65 -21.31
C THR A 120 -14.19 -14.00 -21.34
N ARG A 121 -12.86 -14.00 -21.48
CA ARG A 121 -12.05 -15.22 -21.36
C ARG A 121 -12.14 -15.80 -19.95
N PHE A 122 -12.04 -14.96 -18.93
CA PHE A 122 -12.15 -15.39 -17.53
C PHE A 122 -13.49 -16.05 -17.22
N ALA A 123 -14.59 -15.51 -17.74
CA ALA A 123 -15.93 -16.06 -17.55
C ALA A 123 -16.13 -17.44 -18.20
N ASN A 124 -15.28 -17.84 -19.15
CA ASN A 124 -15.30 -19.16 -19.79
C ASN A 124 -16.70 -19.58 -20.28
N GLY A 125 -17.43 -18.67 -20.94
CA GLY A 125 -18.77 -18.92 -21.49
C GLY A 125 -19.93 -18.60 -20.54
N GLU A 126 -19.66 -18.25 -19.29
CA GLU A 126 -20.67 -17.77 -18.35
C GLU A 126 -21.22 -16.39 -18.73
N LYS A 127 -22.49 -16.15 -18.36
CA LYS A 127 -23.13 -14.86 -18.64
C LYS A 127 -22.56 -13.78 -17.73
N LEU A 128 -21.91 -12.79 -18.34
CA LEU A 128 -21.42 -11.61 -17.64
C LEU A 128 -22.54 -10.59 -17.40
N ILE A 129 -22.58 -10.04 -16.19
CA ILE A 129 -23.46 -8.93 -15.80
C ILE A 129 -22.64 -7.64 -15.72
N LYS A 130 -23.21 -6.52 -16.14
CA LYS A 130 -22.56 -5.21 -15.96
C LYS A 130 -22.52 -4.88 -14.46
N HIS A 131 -21.35 -4.46 -13.97
CA HIS A 131 -21.15 -4.10 -12.58
C HIS A 131 -21.25 -2.59 -12.39
N LYS A 132 -21.60 -2.15 -11.18
CA LYS A 132 -21.50 -0.73 -10.81
C LYS A 132 -20.03 -0.34 -10.82
N ARG A 133 -19.67 0.70 -11.57
CA ARG A 133 -18.32 1.24 -11.59
C ARG A 133 -17.95 1.80 -10.20
N PRO A 134 -16.91 1.28 -9.52
CA PRO A 134 -16.42 1.91 -8.29
C PRO A 134 -15.82 3.28 -8.59
N LYS A 135 -15.83 4.17 -7.60
CA LYS A 135 -15.14 5.46 -7.72
C LYS A 135 -13.63 5.26 -7.60
N PHE A 136 -12.86 5.97 -8.40
CA PHE A 136 -11.41 5.93 -8.35
C PHE A 136 -10.84 7.17 -7.64
N LEU A 137 -10.10 6.96 -6.56
CA LEU A 137 -9.36 8.01 -5.86
C LEU A 137 -7.86 7.85 -6.11
N ALA A 138 -7.25 8.82 -6.79
CA ALA A 138 -5.81 8.83 -6.97
C ALA A 138 -5.12 9.38 -5.71
N ILE A 139 -4.13 8.65 -5.19
CA ILE A 139 -3.29 9.13 -4.09
C ILE A 139 -2.16 9.96 -4.69
N VAL A 140 -2.11 11.24 -4.34
CA VAL A 140 -1.20 12.24 -4.92
C VAL A 140 -0.47 13.01 -3.84
N SER A 141 0.76 13.43 -4.12
CA SER A 141 1.59 14.25 -3.21
C SER A 141 1.78 15.69 -3.69
N SER A 142 1.11 16.10 -4.77
CA SER A 142 1.21 17.45 -5.33
C SER A 142 -0.01 17.85 -6.17
N ALA A 143 -0.28 19.15 -6.23
CA ALA A 143 -1.26 19.73 -7.15
C ALA A 143 -0.91 19.47 -8.63
N THR A 144 0.37 19.51 -8.99
CA THR A 144 0.82 19.24 -10.36
C THR A 144 0.44 17.83 -10.82
N LEU A 145 0.67 16.81 -9.97
CA LEU A 145 0.29 15.43 -10.29
C LEU A 145 -1.24 15.29 -10.38
N ALA A 146 -1.98 15.90 -9.46
CA ALA A 146 -3.44 15.89 -9.49
C ALA A 146 -4.00 16.51 -10.78
N GLN A 147 -3.47 17.67 -11.19
CA GLN A 147 -3.83 18.33 -12.45
C GLN A 147 -3.48 17.49 -13.68
N HIS A 148 -2.33 16.82 -13.66
CA HIS A 148 -1.92 15.92 -14.74
C HIS A 148 -2.91 14.75 -14.88
N LEU A 149 -3.27 14.09 -13.78
CA LEU A 149 -4.21 12.97 -13.78
C LEU A 149 -5.62 13.40 -14.19
N ASN A 150 -6.09 14.57 -13.73
CA ASN A 150 -7.39 15.12 -14.12
C ASN A 150 -7.51 15.39 -15.63
N ARG A 151 -6.38 15.68 -16.30
CA ARG A 151 -6.32 15.94 -17.75
C ARG A 151 -5.89 14.73 -18.58
N SER A 152 -5.82 13.55 -17.97
CA SER A 152 -5.43 12.30 -18.64
C SER A 152 -6.39 11.98 -19.79
N SER A 153 -5.86 11.52 -20.92
CA SER A 153 -6.66 11.02 -22.04
C SER A 153 -7.37 9.70 -21.75
N PHE A 154 -7.03 9.03 -20.65
CA PHE A 154 -7.66 7.80 -20.17
C PHE A 154 -8.78 8.07 -19.16
N GLY A 155 -9.29 9.30 -19.12
CA GLY A 155 -10.30 9.75 -18.16
C GLY A 155 -9.69 10.33 -16.89
N SER A 156 -10.53 11.00 -16.10
CA SER A 156 -10.15 11.64 -14.83
C SER A 156 -10.42 10.71 -13.64
N PRO A 157 -9.63 10.80 -12.55
CA PRO A 157 -10.06 10.31 -11.24
C PRO A 157 -11.39 10.93 -10.80
N ASP A 158 -12.10 10.21 -9.92
CA ASP A 158 -13.33 10.69 -9.28
C ASP A 158 -13.04 11.56 -8.04
N GLY A 159 -11.78 11.60 -7.61
CA GLY A 159 -11.29 12.41 -6.49
C GLY A 159 -9.83 12.10 -6.15
N PHE A 160 -9.33 12.76 -5.10
CA PHE A 160 -7.93 12.64 -4.68
C PHE A 160 -7.78 12.37 -3.19
N VAL A 161 -6.81 11.52 -2.84
CA VAL A 161 -6.22 11.50 -1.50
C VAL A 161 -4.91 12.26 -1.59
N VAL A 162 -4.80 13.36 -0.87
CA VAL A 162 -3.65 14.26 -0.96
C VAL A 162 -2.74 14.03 0.24
N GLU A 163 -1.63 13.36 0.00
CA GLU A 163 -0.77 12.80 1.03
C GLU A 163 0.48 13.64 1.28
N ALA A 164 0.65 14.09 2.52
CA ALA A 164 1.84 14.80 2.97
C ALA A 164 3.02 13.84 3.27
N PRO A 165 4.28 14.30 3.18
CA PRO A 165 5.47 13.48 3.44
C PRO A 165 5.55 12.82 4.83
N ILE A 166 4.76 13.30 5.78
CA ILE A 166 4.68 12.76 7.15
C ILE A 166 3.79 11.51 7.25
N ALA A 167 3.11 11.11 6.16
CA ALA A 167 2.34 9.87 6.09
C ALA A 167 3.23 8.62 6.15
N GLY A 168 2.69 7.52 6.70
CA GLY A 168 3.34 6.22 6.72
C GLY A 168 3.40 5.55 5.35
N GLY A 169 4.19 4.49 5.24
CA GLY A 169 4.36 3.71 4.01
C GLY A 169 5.39 4.31 3.06
N HIS A 170 5.16 4.14 1.77
CA HIS A 170 5.97 4.75 0.71
C HIS A 170 5.72 6.25 0.65
N ASN A 171 6.79 7.05 0.68
CA ASN A 171 6.69 8.48 0.42
C ASN A 171 7.14 8.81 -1.00
N ALA A 172 6.56 9.87 -1.55
CA ALA A 172 7.13 10.50 -2.73
C ALA A 172 8.53 11.06 -2.37
N PRO A 173 9.54 10.91 -3.24
CA PRO A 173 10.84 11.55 -3.01
C PRO A 173 10.71 13.07 -2.98
N PRO A 174 11.58 13.79 -2.25
CA PRO A 174 11.59 15.25 -2.27
C PRO A 174 11.71 15.83 -3.68
N ARG A 175 11.04 16.96 -3.92
CA ARG A 175 11.01 17.63 -5.21
C ARG A 175 12.28 18.45 -5.43
N GLY A 176 13.14 17.96 -6.32
CA GLY A 176 14.37 18.62 -6.73
C GLY A 176 15.61 17.86 -6.25
N LYS A 177 16.65 18.59 -5.84
CA LYS A 177 17.86 17.97 -5.30
C LYS A 177 17.57 17.45 -3.89
N THR A 178 17.64 16.14 -3.71
CA THR A 178 17.52 15.49 -2.39
C THR A 178 18.73 15.83 -1.53
N ASN A 179 18.48 16.44 -0.37
CA ASN A 179 19.45 16.59 0.71
C ASN A 179 19.04 15.68 1.87
N TYR A 180 19.99 15.31 2.72
CA TYR A 180 19.76 14.43 3.86
C TYR A 180 20.10 15.14 5.16
N ASN A 181 19.35 14.85 6.23
CA ASN A 181 19.68 15.29 7.58
C ASN A 181 20.82 14.42 8.17
N GLU A 182 21.23 14.74 9.41
CA GLU A 182 22.28 13.99 10.14
C GLU A 182 21.96 12.50 10.36
N ASN A 183 20.67 12.14 10.33
CA ASN A 183 20.17 10.77 10.47
C ASN A 183 20.04 10.04 9.12
N GLY A 184 20.44 10.68 8.01
CA GLY A 184 20.34 10.14 6.66
C GLY A 184 18.92 10.11 6.10
N GLU A 185 17.98 10.87 6.66
CA GLU A 185 16.62 11.00 6.15
C GLU A 185 16.52 12.13 5.12
N PRO A 186 15.69 11.97 4.06
CA PRO A 186 15.48 13.03 3.08
C PRO A 186 14.84 14.27 3.74
N ILE A 187 15.36 15.44 3.42
CA ILE A 187 14.81 16.73 3.83
C ILE A 187 13.77 17.18 2.80
N TYR A 188 12.52 17.31 3.26
CA TYR A 188 11.43 17.90 2.49
C TYR A 188 11.41 19.42 2.72
N GLY A 189 11.34 20.19 1.64
CA GLY A 189 11.39 21.67 1.68
C GLY A 189 10.08 22.32 1.23
N LEU A 190 10.12 23.65 1.04
CA LEU A 190 8.97 24.44 0.56
C LEU A 190 8.34 23.89 -0.72
N ARG A 191 9.16 23.31 -1.61
CA ARG A 191 8.66 22.70 -2.84
C ARG A 191 7.78 21.50 -2.57
N ASP A 192 7.98 20.78 -1.47
CA ASP A 192 7.25 19.57 -1.07
C ASP A 192 5.92 19.86 -0.38
N GLU A 193 5.69 21.12 0.03
CA GLU A 193 4.42 21.56 0.56
C GLU A 193 3.29 21.36 -0.46
N ILE A 194 2.13 20.94 0.04
CA ILE A 194 0.96 20.73 -0.78
C ILE A 194 0.26 22.07 -0.97
N ASP A 195 0.13 22.49 -2.23
CA ASP A 195 -0.73 23.61 -2.61
C ASP A 195 -2.20 23.17 -2.56
N ILE A 196 -2.82 23.34 -1.40
CA ILE A 196 -4.21 22.90 -1.14
C ILE A 196 -5.20 23.74 -1.95
N GLU A 197 -4.93 25.03 -2.16
CA GLU A 197 -5.79 25.90 -2.97
C GLU A 197 -5.80 25.44 -4.43
N ALA A 198 -4.64 25.11 -4.99
CA ALA A 198 -4.56 24.56 -6.34
C ALA A 198 -5.26 23.20 -6.46
N ILE A 199 -5.23 22.35 -5.42
CA ILE A 199 -6.01 21.10 -5.38
C ILE A 199 -7.51 21.41 -5.38
N HIS A 200 -7.97 22.31 -4.51
CA HIS A 200 -9.38 22.70 -4.41
C HIS A 200 -9.90 23.23 -5.75
N ASN A 201 -9.11 24.04 -6.43
CA ASN A 201 -9.44 24.63 -7.74
C ASN A 201 -9.51 23.60 -8.89
N ILE A 202 -9.11 22.34 -8.70
CA ILE A 202 -9.36 21.27 -9.68
C ILE A 202 -10.88 20.96 -9.76
N GLY A 203 -11.63 21.19 -8.68
CA GLY A 203 -13.07 21.00 -8.64
C GLY A 203 -13.54 19.56 -8.41
N LEU A 204 -12.62 18.64 -8.06
CA LEU A 204 -12.93 17.26 -7.68
C LEU A 204 -12.86 17.09 -6.15
N PRO A 205 -13.62 16.15 -5.55
CA PRO A 205 -13.54 15.90 -4.12
C PRO A 205 -12.15 15.42 -3.73
N PHE A 206 -11.66 15.86 -2.58
CA PHE A 206 -10.35 15.47 -2.08
C PHE A 206 -10.33 15.28 -0.56
N TRP A 207 -9.44 14.40 -0.10
CA TRP A 207 -9.19 14.13 1.31
C TRP A 207 -7.74 14.42 1.64
N LEU A 208 -7.48 15.10 2.76
CA LEU A 208 -6.10 15.35 3.21
C LEU A 208 -5.58 14.18 4.05
N ALA A 209 -4.33 13.78 3.83
CA ALA A 209 -3.70 12.63 4.48
C ALA A 209 -2.28 12.96 4.95
N GLY A 210 -1.79 12.23 5.95
CA GLY A 210 -0.50 12.46 6.61
C GLY A 210 -0.55 13.66 7.54
N GLY A 211 -0.67 13.43 8.86
CA GLY A 211 -0.75 14.51 9.85
C GLY A 211 -2.16 15.00 10.18
N TYR A 212 -3.20 14.33 9.69
CA TYR A 212 -4.60 14.74 9.86
C TYR A 212 -5.37 13.86 10.87
N GLY A 213 -4.66 13.32 11.86
CA GLY A 213 -5.18 12.36 12.84
C GLY A 213 -5.80 12.96 14.11
N ASP A 214 -6.35 14.17 14.07
CA ASP A 214 -7.11 14.77 15.18
C ASP A 214 -8.22 15.72 14.70
N LYS A 215 -9.09 16.13 15.63
CA LYS A 215 -10.23 17.03 15.36
C LYS A 215 -9.82 18.37 14.75
N SER A 216 -8.76 18.99 15.28
CA SER A 216 -8.34 20.30 14.79
C SER A 216 -7.85 20.24 13.34
N GLN A 217 -7.17 19.15 13.00
CA GLN A 217 -6.70 18.90 11.64
C GLN A 217 -7.85 18.54 10.69
N LEU A 218 -8.85 17.77 11.15
CA LEU A 218 -10.08 17.55 10.40
C LEU A 218 -10.81 18.86 10.11
N ASP A 219 -11.00 19.71 11.12
CA ASP A 219 -11.66 21.02 10.94
C ASP A 219 -10.90 21.92 9.96
N LYS A 220 -9.57 21.90 10.04
CA LYS A 220 -8.70 22.61 9.11
C LYS A 220 -8.81 22.07 7.69
N ALA A 221 -8.88 20.76 7.51
CA ALA A 221 -9.09 20.16 6.20
C ALA A 221 -10.43 20.59 5.59
N LEU A 222 -11.50 20.55 6.39
CA LEU A 222 -12.84 20.97 5.98
C LEU A 222 -12.89 22.47 5.65
N SER A 223 -12.17 23.33 6.40
CA SER A 223 -12.12 24.77 6.11
C SER A 223 -11.38 25.11 4.80
N TYR A 224 -10.51 24.22 4.32
CA TYR A 224 -9.93 24.28 2.98
C TYR A 224 -10.81 23.70 1.87
N GLY A 225 -12.03 23.25 2.19
CA GLY A 225 -12.96 22.66 1.23
C GLY A 225 -12.66 21.20 0.91
N ALA A 226 -11.86 20.49 1.73
CA ALA A 226 -11.71 19.05 1.60
C ALA A 226 -13.03 18.34 1.94
N SER A 227 -13.26 17.17 1.34
CA SER A 227 -14.37 16.26 1.68
C SER A 227 -14.14 15.52 3.01
N GLY A 228 -12.92 15.55 3.54
CA GLY A 228 -12.53 14.94 4.81
C GLY A 228 -11.03 14.68 4.89
N VAL A 229 -10.66 13.68 5.69
CA VAL A 229 -9.27 13.26 5.90
C VAL A 229 -9.12 11.75 5.75
N GLN A 230 -7.92 11.28 5.43
CA GLN A 230 -7.54 9.87 5.51
C GLN A 230 -6.54 9.66 6.66
N VAL A 231 -6.87 8.76 7.58
CA VAL A 231 -6.08 8.50 8.79
C VAL A 231 -5.63 7.04 8.79
N GLY A 232 -4.31 6.82 8.70
CA GLY A 232 -3.71 5.47 8.73
C GLY A 232 -3.21 5.08 10.11
N THR A 233 -2.17 5.79 10.60
CA THR A 233 -1.41 5.40 11.80
C THR A 233 -2.26 5.21 13.05
N ALA A 234 -3.27 6.03 13.29
CA ALA A 234 -4.15 5.84 14.44
C ALA A 234 -4.96 4.54 14.35
N PHE A 235 -5.50 4.20 13.18
CA PHE A 235 -6.28 2.97 13.01
C PHE A 235 -5.39 1.71 12.94
N ALA A 236 -4.14 1.84 12.51
CA ALA A 236 -3.21 0.72 12.37
C ALA A 236 -2.92 -0.01 13.70
N PHE A 237 -3.01 0.68 14.85
CA PHE A 237 -2.74 0.09 16.17
C PHE A 237 -4.00 -0.03 17.05
N CYS A 238 -5.19 0.10 16.47
CA CYS A 238 -6.44 -0.20 17.18
C CYS A 238 -6.57 -1.71 17.50
N ASP A 239 -7.39 -2.03 18.49
CA ASP A 239 -7.70 -3.41 18.87
C ASP A 239 -8.22 -4.23 17.67
N GLU A 240 -9.04 -3.62 16.81
CA GLU A 240 -9.66 -4.23 15.63
C GLU A 240 -8.73 -4.35 14.41
N SER A 241 -7.54 -3.75 14.45
CA SER A 241 -6.61 -3.79 13.31
C SER A 241 -5.94 -5.17 13.18
N GLY A 242 -5.57 -5.52 11.94
CA GLY A 242 -4.90 -6.78 11.61
C GLY A 242 -3.44 -6.88 12.05
N PHE A 243 -2.84 -5.86 12.67
CA PHE A 243 -1.51 -6.01 13.26
C PHE A 243 -1.52 -7.02 14.40
N GLU A 244 -0.45 -7.81 14.48
CA GLU A 244 -0.29 -8.81 15.53
C GLU A 244 -0.38 -8.16 16.92
N SER A 245 -1.16 -8.76 17.82
CA SER A 245 -1.55 -8.17 19.11
C SER A 245 -0.35 -7.87 20.02
N SER A 246 0.66 -8.75 20.04
CA SER A 246 1.89 -8.51 20.80
C SER A 246 2.69 -7.34 20.22
N LEU A 247 2.70 -7.15 18.89
CA LEU A 247 3.33 -6.03 18.21
C LEU A 247 2.66 -4.70 18.58
N LYS A 248 1.32 -4.67 18.61
CA LYS A 248 0.55 -3.50 19.07
C LYS A 248 0.89 -3.13 20.52
N SER A 249 0.90 -4.12 21.41
CA SER A 249 1.20 -3.92 22.84
C SER A 249 2.62 -3.41 23.05
N ARG A 250 3.61 -4.04 22.42
CA ARG A 250 5.02 -3.63 22.47
C ARG A 250 5.24 -2.23 21.91
N MET A 251 4.52 -1.87 20.84
CA MET A 251 4.59 -0.53 20.28
C MET A 251 4.14 0.52 21.30
N LEU A 252 2.98 0.33 21.92
CA LEU A 252 2.45 1.28 22.90
C LEU A 252 3.35 1.40 24.13
N ASP A 253 3.92 0.29 24.60
CA ASP A 253 4.89 0.29 25.70
C ASP A 253 6.19 1.02 25.34
N ALA A 254 6.73 0.79 24.14
CA ALA A 254 7.92 1.47 23.68
C ALA A 254 7.67 2.99 23.51
N ILE A 255 6.47 3.39 23.05
CA ILE A 255 6.10 4.83 22.97
C ILE A 255 5.99 5.45 24.38
N ARG A 256 5.42 4.74 25.36
CA ARG A 256 5.37 5.20 26.77
C ARG A 256 6.76 5.46 27.34
N LYS A 257 7.75 4.68 26.90
CA LYS A 257 9.16 4.80 27.31
C LYS A 257 9.97 5.76 26.44
N ASN A 258 9.36 6.36 25.41
CA ASN A 258 10.03 7.19 24.41
C ASN A 258 11.18 6.46 23.67
N GLU A 259 10.98 5.16 23.39
CA GLU A 259 11.94 4.26 22.73
C GLU A 259 11.64 4.02 21.24
N VAL A 260 10.64 4.69 20.68
CA VAL A 260 10.21 4.51 19.28
C VAL A 260 10.58 5.72 18.44
N HIS A 261 11.22 5.45 17.30
CA HIS A 261 11.50 6.44 16.26
C HIS A 261 10.92 5.98 14.93
N VAL A 262 10.20 6.86 14.25
CA VAL A 262 9.81 6.70 12.85
C VAL A 262 10.85 7.37 11.97
N LYS A 263 11.47 6.62 11.05
CA LYS A 263 12.47 7.13 10.12
C LYS A 263 11.93 7.07 8.70
N THR A 264 12.12 8.14 7.92
CA THR A 264 11.95 8.09 6.47
C THR A 264 13.22 7.53 5.84
N ASP A 265 13.24 6.23 5.58
CA ASP A 265 14.44 5.56 5.06
C ASP A 265 14.47 5.64 3.52
N PRO A 266 15.48 6.29 2.90
CA PRO A 266 15.55 6.42 1.45
C PRO A 266 15.90 5.10 0.74
N LEU A 267 16.40 4.10 1.46
CA LEU A 267 16.90 2.84 0.91
C LEU A 267 16.02 1.64 1.26
N ALA A 268 15.25 1.66 2.35
CA ALA A 268 14.55 0.46 2.82
C ALA A 268 13.67 -0.24 1.76
N SER A 269 12.99 0.51 0.88
CA SER A 269 12.16 -0.11 -0.17
C SER A 269 12.98 -0.63 -1.35
N PRO A 270 12.65 -1.82 -1.90
CA PRO A 270 13.23 -2.28 -3.16
C PRO A 270 12.73 -1.52 -4.39
N THR A 271 11.71 -0.66 -4.25
CA THR A 271 11.07 0.04 -5.38
C THR A 271 11.74 1.36 -5.77
N GLY A 272 12.79 1.75 -5.04
CA GLY A 272 13.49 3.03 -5.15
C GLY A 272 12.80 4.22 -4.47
N PHE A 273 11.63 4.02 -3.88
CA PHE A 273 10.89 5.07 -3.16
C PHE A 273 11.32 5.07 -1.69
N PRO A 274 11.45 6.25 -1.04
CA PRO A 274 11.59 6.33 0.41
C PRO A 274 10.43 5.61 1.11
N PHE A 275 10.71 5.00 2.25
CA PHE A 275 9.72 4.25 3.01
C PHE A 275 9.83 4.59 4.50
N LYS A 276 8.70 4.88 5.15
CA LYS A 276 8.69 5.08 6.60
C LYS A 276 8.83 3.75 7.32
N VAL A 277 9.83 3.67 8.16
CA VAL A 277 10.17 2.50 8.96
C VAL A 277 10.05 2.89 10.43
N VAL A 278 9.39 2.04 11.22
CA VAL A 278 9.38 2.20 12.67
C VAL A 278 10.50 1.35 13.28
N ASN A 279 11.34 2.00 14.07
CA ASN A 279 12.41 1.36 14.81
C ASN A 279 11.83 0.80 16.11
N LEU A 280 11.35 -0.44 16.04
CA LEU A 280 10.96 -1.22 17.21
C LEU A 280 11.92 -2.40 17.36
N ASN A 281 12.43 -2.64 18.56
CA ASN A 281 13.31 -3.78 18.84
C ASN A 281 12.71 -5.09 18.30
N GLY A 282 13.54 -6.00 17.79
CA GLY A 282 13.08 -7.28 17.22
C GLY A 282 12.33 -7.19 15.89
N THR A 283 12.36 -6.03 15.22
CA THR A 283 11.84 -5.84 13.86
C THR A 283 12.99 -5.57 12.89
N ILE A 284 12.79 -5.80 11.59
CA ILE A 284 13.80 -5.51 10.56
C ILE A 284 13.90 -4.00 10.25
N GLY A 285 13.14 -3.17 10.97
CA GLY A 285 13.33 -1.72 10.98
C GLY A 285 14.60 -1.30 11.73
N ILE A 286 15.02 -2.08 12.73
CA ILE A 286 16.32 -1.90 13.38
C ILE A 286 17.43 -2.32 12.43
N LYS A 287 18.48 -1.49 12.30
CA LYS A 287 19.54 -1.68 11.31
C LYS A 287 20.23 -3.04 11.50
N GLU A 288 20.69 -3.33 12.70
CA GLU A 288 21.44 -4.54 13.04
C GLU A 288 20.59 -5.80 12.84
N THR A 289 19.31 -5.74 13.21
CA THR A 289 18.37 -6.85 13.02
C THR A 289 18.06 -7.05 11.53
N GLY A 290 17.83 -5.98 10.78
CA GLY A 290 17.56 -6.05 9.35
C GLY A 290 18.77 -6.53 8.54
N ASP A 291 19.98 -6.12 8.91
CA ASP A 291 21.22 -6.51 8.23
C ASP A 291 21.64 -7.96 8.53
N SER A 292 21.28 -8.49 9.71
CA SER A 292 21.53 -9.88 10.08
C SER A 292 20.46 -10.86 9.56
N ARG A 293 19.33 -10.37 9.05
CA ARG A 293 18.29 -11.21 8.44
C ARG A 293 18.84 -11.91 7.19
N PRO A 294 18.79 -13.27 7.12
CA PRO A 294 19.10 -13.99 5.89
C PRO A 294 18.19 -13.53 4.74
N ARG A 295 18.78 -13.08 3.63
CA ARG A 295 18.01 -12.62 2.47
C ARG A 295 17.33 -13.80 1.78
N ILE A 296 16.06 -13.61 1.41
CA ILE A 296 15.23 -14.58 0.70
C ILE A 296 14.07 -13.84 0.04
N CYS A 297 13.73 -14.25 -1.17
CA CYS A 297 12.60 -13.75 -1.94
C CYS A 297 11.72 -14.94 -2.34
N ASP A 298 10.64 -15.15 -1.61
CA ASP A 298 9.68 -16.26 -1.72
C ASP A 298 8.25 -15.76 -2.02
N LEU A 299 7.93 -14.52 -1.67
CA LEU A 299 6.66 -13.86 -2.03
C LEU A 299 6.72 -13.11 -3.36
N GLY A 300 7.81 -12.37 -3.62
CA GLY A 300 8.11 -11.80 -4.94
C GLY A 300 7.22 -10.65 -5.45
N TYR A 301 6.40 -10.00 -4.60
CA TYR A 301 5.43 -8.98 -5.04
C TYR A 301 6.04 -7.69 -5.60
N LEU A 302 7.22 -7.30 -5.11
CA LEU A 302 7.91 -6.06 -5.51
C LEU A 302 9.09 -6.32 -6.46
N ARG A 303 9.11 -7.48 -7.14
CA ARG A 303 10.13 -7.73 -8.16
C ARG A 303 9.90 -6.79 -9.34
N GLU A 304 10.96 -6.17 -9.82
CA GLU A 304 10.92 -5.41 -11.06
C GLU A 304 11.13 -6.35 -12.26
N PRO A 305 10.33 -6.20 -13.33
CA PRO A 305 10.63 -6.80 -14.61
C PRO A 305 11.89 -6.18 -15.22
N TYR A 306 12.75 -6.99 -15.83
CA TYR A 306 13.91 -6.52 -16.62
C TYR A 306 14.03 -7.36 -17.90
N ARG A 307 14.68 -6.82 -18.93
CA ARG A 307 14.91 -7.57 -20.17
C ARG A 307 16.21 -8.35 -20.08
N LYS A 308 16.14 -9.67 -20.30
CA LYS A 308 17.32 -10.55 -20.41
C LYS A 308 18.00 -10.37 -21.76
N GLU A 309 19.25 -10.81 -21.87
CA GLU A 309 20.01 -10.83 -23.13
C GLU A 309 19.29 -11.59 -24.25
N ASN A 310 18.53 -12.63 -23.91
CA ASN A 310 17.73 -13.42 -24.86
C ASN A 310 16.39 -12.77 -25.25
N GLY A 311 16.13 -11.53 -24.82
CA GLY A 311 14.91 -10.77 -25.09
C GLY A 311 13.71 -11.10 -24.19
N GLN A 312 13.75 -12.18 -23.41
CA GLN A 312 12.67 -12.54 -22.49
C GLN A 312 12.65 -11.63 -21.26
N ILE A 313 11.48 -11.54 -20.61
CA ILE A 313 11.33 -10.79 -19.36
C ILE A 313 11.78 -11.66 -18.17
N GLY A 314 12.77 -11.16 -17.43
CA GLY A 314 13.16 -11.65 -16.11
C GLY A 314 12.57 -10.80 -14.99
N TYR A 315 12.70 -11.28 -13.76
CA TYR A 315 12.25 -10.58 -12.56
C TYR A 315 13.35 -10.62 -11.50
N ARG A 316 13.69 -9.45 -10.97
CA ARG A 316 14.72 -9.29 -9.94
C ARG A 316 14.24 -8.35 -8.84
N CYS A 317 14.85 -8.40 -7.67
CA CYS A 317 14.52 -7.51 -6.56
C CYS A 317 15.79 -7.22 -5.77
N PRO A 318 16.15 -5.95 -5.49
CA PRO A 318 17.37 -5.64 -4.76
C PRO A 318 17.34 -6.08 -3.28
N SER A 319 16.18 -6.53 -2.76
CA SER A 319 16.04 -7.17 -1.44
C SER A 319 16.16 -8.71 -1.48
N GLU A 320 16.31 -9.33 -2.65
CA GLU A 320 16.56 -10.77 -2.77
C GLU A 320 18.02 -11.13 -2.40
N PRO A 321 18.41 -12.41 -2.33
CA PRO A 321 19.80 -12.80 -2.10
C PRO A 321 20.74 -12.07 -3.08
N GLU A 322 21.84 -11.51 -2.56
CA GLU A 322 22.74 -10.66 -3.34
C GLU A 322 23.32 -11.40 -4.55
N GLU A 323 23.71 -12.67 -4.36
CA GLU A 323 24.17 -13.53 -5.46
C GLU A 323 23.11 -13.72 -6.56
N ASP A 324 21.83 -13.87 -6.18
CA ASP A 324 20.73 -14.05 -7.14
C ASP A 324 20.48 -12.75 -7.92
N TYR A 325 20.53 -11.61 -7.23
CA TYR A 325 20.39 -10.29 -7.86
C TYR A 325 21.51 -10.03 -8.88
N LEU A 326 22.76 -10.33 -8.51
CA LEU A 326 23.93 -10.20 -9.38
C LEU A 326 23.85 -11.14 -10.59
N LYS A 327 23.46 -12.41 -10.39
CA LYS A 327 23.23 -13.38 -11.49
C LYS A 327 22.15 -12.90 -12.47
N LYS A 328 21.23 -12.04 -12.03
CA LYS A 328 20.18 -11.43 -12.84
C LYS A 328 20.57 -10.06 -13.42
N GLY A 329 21.87 -9.72 -13.41
CA GLY A 329 22.41 -8.49 -13.98
C GLY A 329 22.17 -7.23 -13.15
N GLY A 330 21.76 -7.38 -11.88
CA GLY A 330 21.71 -6.27 -10.94
C GLY A 330 23.12 -5.87 -10.46
N LYS A 331 23.24 -4.71 -9.81
CA LYS A 331 24.51 -4.23 -9.24
C LYS A 331 24.53 -4.36 -7.71
N ILE A 332 25.68 -4.67 -7.13
CA ILE A 332 25.77 -4.92 -5.68
C ILE A 332 25.33 -3.70 -4.86
N GLU A 333 25.62 -2.49 -5.33
CA GLU A 333 25.26 -1.23 -4.69
C GLU A 333 23.74 -1.04 -4.56
N ASP A 334 22.93 -1.61 -5.45
CA ASP A 334 21.47 -1.49 -5.38
C ASP A 334 20.92 -2.25 -4.17
N THR A 335 21.67 -3.22 -3.66
CA THR A 335 21.25 -4.10 -2.55
C THR A 335 21.47 -3.48 -1.17
N PHE A 336 22.23 -2.39 -1.08
CA PHE A 336 22.62 -1.79 0.19
C PHE A 336 21.43 -1.15 0.91
N GLY A 337 21.28 -1.46 2.20
CA GLY A 337 20.21 -0.91 3.06
C GLY A 337 18.81 -1.41 2.73
N ARG A 338 18.63 -2.32 1.76
CA ARG A 338 17.32 -2.82 1.36
C ARG A 338 16.70 -3.71 2.43
N ARG A 339 15.37 -3.62 2.58
CA ARG A 339 14.55 -4.48 3.44
C ARG A 339 13.56 -5.25 2.58
N CYS A 340 13.26 -6.50 2.96
CA CYS A 340 12.22 -7.27 2.28
C CYS A 340 10.84 -6.83 2.79
N LEU A 341 10.24 -5.84 2.12
CA LEU A 341 8.91 -5.33 2.52
C LEU A 341 7.83 -6.41 2.45
N CYS A 342 7.89 -7.32 1.47
CA CYS A 342 6.88 -8.36 1.30
C CYS A 342 6.78 -9.26 2.55
N ASN A 343 7.92 -9.83 2.98
CA ASN A 343 7.95 -10.68 4.16
C ASN A 343 7.74 -9.88 5.45
N GLY A 344 8.38 -8.71 5.57
CA GLY A 344 8.30 -7.90 6.77
C GLY A 344 6.88 -7.40 7.07
N LEU A 345 6.17 -6.89 6.06
CA LEU A 345 4.82 -6.35 6.24
C LEU A 345 3.78 -7.46 6.47
N LEU A 346 3.90 -8.62 5.80
CA LEU A 346 3.03 -9.77 6.09
C LEU A 346 3.28 -10.33 7.51
N SER A 347 4.53 -10.37 7.96
CA SER A 347 4.86 -10.77 9.32
C SER A 347 4.25 -9.83 10.36
N ALA A 348 4.16 -8.51 10.08
CA ALA A 348 3.52 -7.56 10.98
C ALA A 348 2.01 -7.81 11.21
N ILE A 349 1.34 -8.52 10.30
CA ILE A 349 -0.09 -8.88 10.39
C ILE A 349 -0.31 -10.37 10.73
N GLY A 350 0.72 -11.07 11.21
CA GLY A 350 0.61 -12.48 11.62
C GLY A 350 0.56 -13.47 10.45
N LEU A 351 0.99 -13.06 9.26
CA LEU A 351 1.15 -13.91 8.07
C LEU A 351 2.63 -14.17 7.77
N GLU A 352 3.45 -14.29 8.82
CA GLU A 352 4.89 -14.53 8.67
C GLU A 352 5.19 -15.86 7.99
N GLN A 353 6.23 -15.89 7.15
CA GLN A 353 6.72 -17.15 6.58
C GLN A 353 7.49 -17.94 7.65
N HIS A 354 7.21 -19.24 7.72
CA HIS A 354 7.91 -20.18 8.59
C HIS A 354 9.06 -20.86 7.84
N ARG A 355 10.23 -20.93 8.46
CA ARG A 355 11.45 -21.50 7.88
C ARG A 355 11.65 -22.94 8.34
N LYS A 356 12.39 -23.71 7.54
CA LYS A 356 12.67 -25.13 7.80
C LYS A 356 13.50 -25.35 9.07
N ASP A 357 14.30 -24.37 9.46
CA ASP A 357 15.08 -24.36 10.69
C ASP A 357 14.26 -23.96 11.93
N GLY A 358 12.95 -23.76 11.77
CA GLY A 358 12.03 -23.35 12.82
C GLY A 358 11.98 -21.83 13.06
N SER A 359 12.81 -21.05 12.38
CA SER A 359 12.75 -19.59 12.47
C SER A 359 11.53 -19.03 11.74
N LYS A 360 11.15 -17.81 12.11
CA LYS A 360 10.02 -17.07 11.55
C LYS A 360 10.51 -15.77 10.93
N GLU A 361 9.84 -15.34 9.86
CA GLU A 361 10.11 -14.01 9.30
C GLU A 361 9.84 -12.90 10.30
N LEU A 362 10.79 -11.97 10.40
CA LEU A 362 10.72 -10.85 11.32
C LEU A 362 9.85 -9.73 10.72
N PRO A 363 9.07 -9.04 11.56
CA PRO A 363 8.15 -8.01 11.08
C PRO A 363 8.89 -6.74 10.67
N LEU A 364 8.27 -6.00 9.76
CA LEU A 364 8.59 -4.60 9.45
C LEU A 364 7.33 -3.78 9.69
N ILE A 365 7.47 -2.69 10.43
CA ILE A 365 6.36 -1.80 10.74
C ILE A 365 6.55 -0.50 9.98
N THR A 366 5.46 0.01 9.43
CA THR A 366 5.39 1.34 8.87
C THR A 366 4.31 2.16 9.56
N ALA A 367 4.60 3.43 9.80
CA ALA A 367 3.69 4.40 10.40
C ALA A 367 4.12 5.82 9.98
N GLY A 368 3.20 6.78 10.06
CA GLY A 368 3.48 8.20 9.90
C GLY A 368 4.10 8.80 11.16
N ASP A 369 4.56 10.03 11.05
CA ASP A 369 5.28 10.73 12.13
C ASP A 369 4.39 11.00 13.36
N ASP A 370 3.08 10.94 13.18
CA ASP A 370 2.08 11.04 14.26
C ASP A 370 2.10 9.86 15.23
N LEU A 371 2.86 8.79 14.95
CA LEU A 371 2.97 7.63 15.84
C LEU A 371 3.35 8.03 17.28
N LYS A 372 4.22 9.04 17.44
CA LYS A 372 4.62 9.56 18.76
C LYS A 372 3.46 10.14 19.58
N TYR A 373 2.33 10.48 18.94
CA TYR A 373 1.14 11.03 19.59
C TYR A 373 0.04 9.99 19.81
N ILE A 374 0.27 8.71 19.46
CA ILE A 374 -0.79 7.70 19.43
C ILE A 374 -1.38 7.39 20.81
N LEU A 375 -0.62 7.63 21.89
CA LEU A 375 -1.10 7.43 23.26
C LEU A 375 -2.28 8.34 23.63
N LYS A 376 -2.54 9.42 22.86
CA LYS A 376 -3.72 10.27 23.07
C LYS A 376 -5.03 9.50 22.98
N PHE A 377 -5.07 8.40 22.23
CA PHE A 377 -6.26 7.56 22.07
C PHE A 377 -6.45 6.56 23.22
N VAL A 378 -5.44 6.36 24.07
CA VAL A 378 -5.49 5.40 25.19
C VAL A 378 -6.12 6.09 26.40
N GLU A 379 -7.31 5.65 26.80
CA GLU A 379 -7.97 6.17 27.99
C GLU A 379 -7.19 5.85 29.28
N LYS A 380 -7.38 6.67 30.31
CA LYS A 380 -6.71 6.51 31.60
C LYS A 380 -6.97 5.11 32.18
N GLY A 381 -5.89 4.39 32.47
CA GLY A 381 -5.95 3.03 33.04
C GLY A 381 -6.07 1.90 32.02
N LYS A 382 -6.18 2.21 30.72
CA LYS A 382 -6.13 1.22 29.64
C LYS A 382 -4.71 1.07 29.08
N THR A 383 -4.47 -0.07 28.44
CA THR A 383 -3.20 -0.39 27.77
C THR A 383 -3.29 -0.34 26.25
N SER A 384 -4.50 -0.44 25.68
CA SER A 384 -4.82 -0.35 24.26
C SER A 384 -5.99 0.60 24.00
N TYR A 385 -6.40 0.74 22.73
CA TYR A 385 -7.52 1.57 22.31
C TYR A 385 -8.19 1.01 21.06
N SER A 386 -9.46 1.38 20.87
CA SER A 386 -10.32 0.90 19.79
C SER A 386 -10.42 1.90 18.64
N ALA A 387 -10.90 1.44 17.48
CA ALA A 387 -11.28 2.30 16.36
C ALA A 387 -12.32 3.36 16.78
N LEU A 388 -13.20 3.02 17.72
CA LEU A 388 -14.20 3.94 18.26
C LEU A 388 -13.57 5.07 19.10
N ASP A 389 -12.48 4.79 19.82
CA ASP A 389 -11.74 5.80 20.57
C ASP A 389 -11.05 6.79 19.62
N VAL A 390 -10.50 6.29 18.51
CA VAL A 390 -9.95 7.14 17.43
C VAL A 390 -11.03 8.03 16.82
N LEU A 391 -12.18 7.45 16.46
CA LEU A 391 -13.30 8.22 15.91
C LEU A 391 -13.83 9.28 16.88
N THR A 392 -13.91 8.96 18.18
CA THR A 392 -14.31 9.91 19.21
C THR A 392 -13.39 11.13 19.26
N HIS A 393 -12.08 10.89 19.17
CA HIS A 393 -11.08 11.97 19.11
C HIS A 393 -11.12 12.76 17.80
N LEU A 394 -11.33 12.09 16.66
CA LEU A 394 -11.40 12.74 15.35
C LEU A 394 -12.66 13.60 15.20
N LEU A 395 -13.79 13.14 15.69
CA LEU A 395 -15.09 13.80 15.55
C LEU A 395 -15.39 14.76 16.72
N GLY A 396 -14.62 14.70 17.80
CA GLY A 396 -14.84 15.47 19.03
C GLY A 396 -16.04 14.99 19.86
N GLN A 397 -16.72 13.94 19.41
CA GLN A 397 -17.83 13.29 20.07
C GLN A 397 -17.87 11.83 19.67
N ARG A 398 -18.36 10.98 20.57
CA ARG A 398 -18.49 9.55 20.30
C ARG A 398 -19.58 9.35 19.23
N PRO A 399 -19.27 8.73 18.09
CA PRO A 399 -20.28 8.50 17.05
C PRO A 399 -21.36 7.54 17.55
N VAL A 400 -22.61 7.84 17.19
CA VAL A 400 -23.73 6.92 17.39
C VAL A 400 -23.63 5.84 16.32
N LEU A 401 -23.19 4.65 16.72
CA LEU A 401 -23.23 3.48 15.85
C LEU A 401 -24.70 3.07 15.71
N LYS A 402 -25.27 3.22 14.52
CA LYS A 402 -26.58 2.62 14.25
C LYS A 402 -26.40 1.11 14.30
N ALA A 403 -27.19 0.43 15.13
CA ALA A 403 -27.34 -1.01 15.02
C ALA A 403 -27.86 -1.30 13.59
N ILE A 404 -27.18 -2.21 12.91
CA ILE A 404 -27.50 -2.63 11.53
C ILE A 404 -28.63 -3.63 11.57
#